data_AF-A0A533WKK0-F1
#
_entry.id   AF-A0A533WKK0-F1
#
_cell.length_a   1.000
_cell.length_b   1.000
_cell.length_c   1.000
_cell.angle_alpha   90.00
_cell.angle_beta   90.00
_cell.angle_gamma   90.00
#
_symmetry.space_group_name_H-M   'P 1'
#
loop_
_entity.id
_entity.type
_entity.pdbx_description
1 polymer ?
#
loop_
_entity_poly.entity_id
_entity_poly.type
_entity_poly.pdbx_seq_one_letter_code
_entity_poly.pdbx_strand_id
1 'polypeptide(L)'
;MKSLVDGGAWSEIIPVFPTASPSNWSSISTGAWPKTHGVTDMVIHLPGTHLTDIRSGFYSDLCQAEQIWVTAERFDKRVILSKFMCSWPPNIKKGIQLEGFGAPGGPGSRPWGSSPLALSNSSCYTTGALQNATTISFAPADLSNWKIAHKSLLPPLETQIKIGPGEGARFWILVLAIGSESAYDAVLISKSKDFEKGILLKKGEMSEWLFEDFTLDSKKTIRGSFRMKLIDMGLNNRLQGFRLFVSQIFPLKGWTFPEDIAMDLINECGPFLESISHFPYAFGWVDESTYLDDVSYQADWLSKAAKYLMSKNGWDLYMTHWHGIDNTQHAFL
;
A
#
# COMPACT_ATOMS: atom_id res chain seq x y z
N MET A 1 10.44 21.49 -0.22
CA MET A 1 10.55 22.00 -1.61
C MET A 1 11.31 23.32 -1.68
N LYS A 2 10.89 24.38 -0.98
CA LYS A 2 11.58 25.70 -1.02
C LYS A 2 13.09 25.63 -0.78
N SER A 3 13.56 24.93 0.25
CA SER A 3 15.01 24.79 0.48
C SER A 3 15.78 24.10 -0.66
N LEU A 4 15.14 23.20 -1.43
CA LEU A 4 15.77 22.54 -2.58
C LEU A 4 15.82 23.49 -3.79
N VAL A 5 14.77 24.30 -3.95
CA VAL A 5 14.68 25.32 -5.02
C VAL A 5 15.69 26.43 -4.76
N ASP A 6 15.72 26.97 -3.54
CA ASP A 6 16.59 28.09 -3.15
C ASP A 6 18.07 27.66 -3.07
N GLY A 7 18.33 26.41 -2.68
CA GLY A 7 19.69 25.87 -2.53
C GLY A 7 20.21 25.04 -3.69
N GLY A 8 19.44 24.92 -4.78
CA GLY A 8 19.73 24.03 -5.90
C GLY A 8 19.51 24.65 -7.26
N ALA A 9 19.36 23.80 -8.28
CA ALA A 9 18.95 24.20 -9.62
C ALA A 9 17.59 23.57 -9.93
N TRP A 10 16.73 24.32 -10.61
CA TRP A 10 15.43 23.86 -11.06
C TRP A 10 15.17 24.34 -12.48
N SER A 11 14.36 23.58 -13.23
CA SER A 11 13.91 23.93 -14.56
C SER A 11 12.55 23.30 -14.80
N GLU A 12 11.74 23.93 -15.65
CA GLU A 12 10.61 23.27 -16.27
C GLU A 12 11.12 22.21 -17.25
N ILE A 13 10.39 21.09 -17.35
CA ILE A 13 10.70 19.99 -18.26
C ILE A 13 9.50 19.68 -19.14
N ILE A 14 9.75 19.44 -20.42
CA ILE A 14 8.70 19.00 -21.36
C ILE A 14 8.65 17.47 -21.31
N PRO A 15 7.48 16.87 -21.01
CA PRO A 15 7.35 15.41 -20.99
C PRO A 15 7.48 14.84 -22.41
N VAL A 16 7.80 13.55 -22.49
CA VAL A 16 7.72 12.83 -23.76
C VAL A 16 6.26 12.57 -24.14
N PHE A 17 5.99 12.42 -25.43
CA PHE A 17 4.71 11.91 -25.92
C PHE A 17 4.79 10.39 -26.14
N PRO A 18 3.82 9.60 -25.66
CA PRO A 18 2.64 10.02 -24.88
C PRO A 18 3.00 10.37 -23.42
N THR A 19 2.22 11.28 -22.83
CA THR A 19 2.39 11.77 -21.45
C THR A 19 1.88 10.76 -20.41
N ALA A 20 2.20 9.49 -20.60
CA ALA A 20 1.93 8.42 -19.65
C ALA A 20 3.11 8.29 -18.68
N SER A 21 2.82 7.94 -17.42
CA SER A 21 3.84 7.79 -16.38
C SER A 21 4.96 6.83 -16.77
N PRO A 22 4.72 5.56 -17.14
CA PRO A 22 5.82 4.65 -17.42
C PRO A 22 6.66 5.10 -18.62
N SER A 23 6.05 5.71 -19.65
CA SER A 23 6.79 6.30 -20.76
C SER A 23 7.76 7.38 -20.31
N ASN A 24 7.31 8.31 -19.46
CA ASN A 24 8.14 9.40 -18.96
C ASN A 24 9.23 8.92 -18.01
N TRP A 25 8.93 8.00 -17.10
CA TRP A 25 9.92 7.46 -16.16
C TRP A 25 10.97 6.57 -16.85
N SER A 26 10.59 5.81 -17.87
CA SER A 26 11.56 5.14 -18.75
C SER A 26 12.41 6.15 -19.54
N SER A 27 11.83 7.25 -20.04
CA SER A 27 12.61 8.30 -20.70
C SER A 27 13.59 9.00 -19.75
N ILE A 28 13.19 9.30 -18.51
CA ILE A 28 14.06 9.88 -17.48
C ILE A 28 15.24 8.95 -17.16
N SER A 29 14.98 7.65 -17.04
CA SER A 29 16.01 6.67 -16.67
C SER A 29 16.95 6.28 -17.81
N THR A 30 16.59 6.51 -19.07
CA THR A 30 17.37 6.05 -20.24
C THR A 30 17.85 7.18 -21.15
N GLY A 31 17.26 8.37 -21.07
CA GLY A 31 17.47 9.46 -22.02
C GLY A 31 16.92 9.18 -23.42
N ALA A 32 16.15 8.10 -23.60
CA ALA A 32 15.61 7.67 -24.90
C ALA A 32 14.13 8.06 -25.06
N TRP A 33 13.65 8.15 -26.30
CA TRP A 33 12.22 8.35 -26.59
C TRP A 33 11.41 7.07 -26.40
N PRO A 34 10.08 7.14 -26.21
CA PRO A 34 9.20 5.96 -26.12
C PRO A 34 9.35 4.96 -27.27
N LYS A 35 9.60 5.45 -28.49
CA LYS A 35 9.89 4.59 -29.65
C LYS A 35 11.16 3.74 -29.48
N THR A 36 12.15 4.22 -28.74
CA THR A 36 13.45 3.56 -28.54
C THR A 36 13.44 2.64 -27.33
N HIS A 37 12.89 3.09 -26.19
CA HIS A 37 12.82 2.25 -25.00
C HIS A 37 11.62 1.30 -24.99
N GLY A 38 10.65 1.46 -25.90
CA GLY A 38 9.56 0.51 -26.13
C GLY A 38 8.38 0.61 -25.17
N VAL A 39 8.43 1.51 -24.18
CA VAL A 39 7.39 1.68 -23.14
C VAL A 39 6.51 2.86 -23.51
N THR A 40 5.32 2.59 -24.06
CA THR A 40 4.47 3.63 -24.66
C THR A 40 3.18 3.94 -23.92
N ASP A 41 2.80 3.20 -22.87
CA ASP A 41 1.57 3.49 -22.12
C ASP A 41 1.58 2.80 -20.75
N MET A 42 0.58 3.10 -19.91
CA MET A 42 0.26 2.42 -18.65
C MET A 42 0.00 0.92 -18.86
N VAL A 43 -0.56 0.56 -20.01
CA VAL A 43 -0.90 -0.81 -20.40
C VAL A 43 -0.32 -1.09 -21.77
N ILE A 44 0.46 -2.14 -21.87
CA ILE A 44 1.19 -2.50 -23.09
C ILE A 44 0.68 -3.84 -23.61
N HIS A 45 0.42 -3.89 -24.91
CA HIS A 45 0.25 -5.12 -25.66
C HIS A 45 1.54 -5.42 -26.42
N LEU A 46 2.00 -6.67 -26.38
CA LEU A 46 3.24 -7.07 -27.05
C LEU A 46 2.93 -7.67 -28.43
N PRO A 47 3.63 -7.24 -29.50
CA PRO A 47 3.45 -7.85 -30.81
C PRO A 47 3.61 -9.38 -30.77
N GLY A 48 2.65 -10.10 -31.34
CA GLY A 48 2.65 -11.55 -31.37
C GLY A 48 1.94 -12.25 -30.20
N THR A 49 1.45 -11.51 -29.19
CA THR A 49 0.58 -12.07 -28.12
C THR A 49 -0.90 -11.89 -28.44
N HIS A 50 -1.78 -12.59 -27.73
CA HIS A 50 -3.22 -12.43 -27.92
C HIS A 50 -3.66 -11.01 -27.53
N LEU A 51 -4.71 -10.45 -28.14
CA LEU A 51 -5.14 -9.07 -27.88
C LEU A 51 -5.57 -8.81 -26.42
N THR A 52 -5.93 -9.87 -25.70
CA THR A 52 -6.27 -9.83 -24.27
C THR A 52 -5.05 -9.91 -23.36
N ASP A 53 -3.87 -10.21 -23.92
CA ASP A 53 -2.63 -10.35 -23.16
C ASP A 53 -2.01 -8.97 -22.99
N ILE A 54 -2.44 -8.29 -21.93
CA ILE A 54 -1.96 -6.97 -21.56
C ILE A 54 -0.94 -7.06 -20.42
N ARG A 55 0.07 -6.20 -20.45
CA ARG A 55 1.08 -6.06 -19.40
C ARG A 55 1.06 -4.63 -18.84
N SER A 56 1.41 -4.48 -17.58
CA SER A 56 1.65 -3.15 -17.00
C SER A 56 2.91 -2.53 -17.60
N GLY A 57 2.83 -1.30 -18.10
CA GLY A 57 3.99 -0.55 -18.61
C GLY A 57 5.03 -0.23 -17.54
N PHE A 58 4.71 -0.44 -16.27
CA PHE A 58 5.59 -0.19 -15.13
C PHE A 58 6.61 -1.30 -14.88
N TYR A 59 6.57 -2.41 -15.62
CA TYR A 59 7.64 -3.40 -15.53
C TYR A 59 8.91 -2.92 -16.21
N SER A 60 10.04 -3.00 -15.50
CA SER A 60 11.36 -2.63 -16.02
C SER A 60 11.82 -3.51 -17.18
N ASP A 61 11.37 -4.76 -17.25
CA ASP A 61 11.72 -5.73 -18.29
C ASP A 61 11.10 -5.40 -19.66
N LEU A 62 10.16 -4.45 -19.72
CA LEU A 62 9.63 -3.90 -20.97
C LEU A 62 10.52 -2.80 -21.54
N CYS A 63 11.41 -2.22 -20.74
CA CYS A 63 12.33 -1.18 -21.19
C CYS A 63 13.48 -1.80 -21.99
N GLN A 64 13.56 -1.46 -23.28
CA GLN A 64 14.57 -1.97 -24.20
C GLN A 64 15.86 -1.12 -24.22
N ALA A 65 15.78 0.12 -23.75
CA ALA A 65 16.94 1.00 -23.64
C ALA A 65 17.67 0.80 -22.32
N GLU A 66 18.98 1.03 -22.33
CA GLU A 66 19.80 0.91 -21.13
C GLU A 66 19.44 2.01 -20.12
N GLN A 67 19.19 1.60 -18.88
CA GLN A 67 18.87 2.50 -17.78
C GLN A 67 20.15 2.95 -17.07
N ILE A 68 20.15 4.19 -16.58
CA ILE A 68 21.32 4.86 -15.99
C ILE A 68 21.97 4.06 -14.85
N TRP A 69 21.19 3.32 -14.05
CA TRP A 69 21.72 2.48 -13.00
C TRP A 69 22.49 1.26 -13.52
N VAL A 70 22.06 0.69 -14.66
CA VAL A 70 22.80 -0.39 -15.32
C VAL A 70 24.12 0.15 -15.87
N THR A 71 24.08 1.33 -16.50
CA THR A 71 25.30 2.03 -16.94
C THR A 71 26.23 2.29 -15.76
N ALA A 72 25.71 2.77 -14.63
CA ALA A 72 26.50 3.06 -13.43
C ALA A 72 27.22 1.81 -12.91
N GLU A 73 26.52 0.67 -12.76
CA GLU A 73 27.15 -0.58 -12.30
C GLU A 73 28.23 -1.12 -13.24
N ARG A 74 28.09 -0.89 -14.56
CA ARG A 74 29.12 -1.24 -15.54
C ARG A 74 30.43 -0.49 -15.33
N PHE A 75 30.36 0.72 -14.75
CA PHE A 75 31.52 1.51 -14.36
C PHE A 75 31.84 1.39 -12.85
N ASP A 76 31.50 0.25 -12.26
CA ASP A 76 31.75 -0.09 -10.85
C ASP A 76 31.20 0.92 -9.83
N LYS A 77 30.13 1.63 -10.21
CA LYS A 77 29.41 2.53 -9.31
C LYS A 77 28.38 1.77 -8.49
N ARG A 78 28.22 2.17 -7.24
CA ARG A 78 27.28 1.58 -6.28
C ARG A 78 25.93 2.30 -6.37
N VAL A 79 24.89 1.56 -6.73
CA VAL A 79 23.55 2.10 -6.93
C VAL A 79 22.64 1.73 -5.76
N ILE A 80 21.82 2.69 -5.33
CA ILE A 80 20.66 2.46 -4.46
C ILE A 80 19.40 2.97 -5.19
N LEU A 81 18.50 2.07 -5.55
CA LEU A 81 17.18 2.37 -6.12
C LEU A 81 16.11 2.24 -5.03
N SER A 82 15.52 3.37 -4.63
CA SER A 82 14.56 3.44 -3.55
C SER A 82 13.17 3.76 -4.06
N LYS A 83 12.35 2.75 -4.36
CA LYS A 83 11.00 2.92 -4.92
C LYS A 83 11.01 3.73 -6.23
N PHE A 84 12.09 3.65 -7.00
CA PHE A 84 12.19 4.38 -8.28
C PHE A 84 11.30 3.72 -9.31
N MET A 85 10.40 4.48 -9.93
CA MET A 85 9.39 3.91 -10.82
C MET A 85 9.99 3.19 -12.03
N CYS A 86 9.30 2.15 -12.49
CA CYS A 86 9.69 1.34 -13.65
C CYS A 86 11.06 0.66 -13.51
N SER A 87 11.53 0.46 -12.28
CA SER A 87 12.78 -0.27 -11.99
C SER A 87 12.54 -1.71 -11.55
N TRP A 88 11.29 -2.13 -11.31
CA TRP A 88 10.97 -3.52 -10.93
C TRP A 88 10.49 -4.39 -12.11
N PRO A 89 10.96 -5.65 -12.26
CA PRO A 89 11.90 -6.36 -11.41
C PRO A 89 13.34 -5.81 -11.48
N PRO A 90 14.18 -6.04 -10.44
CA PRO A 90 15.54 -5.53 -10.43
C PRO A 90 16.38 -6.10 -11.59
N ASN A 91 17.08 -5.22 -12.31
CA ASN A 91 18.07 -5.60 -13.32
C ASN A 91 19.51 -5.20 -12.95
N ILE A 92 19.69 -4.51 -11.82
CA ILE A 92 20.98 -4.34 -11.15
C ILE A 92 21.54 -5.68 -10.63
N LYS A 93 22.86 -5.74 -10.39
CA LYS A 93 23.58 -6.95 -9.97
C LYS A 93 24.40 -6.79 -8.70
N LYS A 94 24.82 -5.57 -8.36
CA LYS A 94 25.72 -5.26 -7.24
C LYS A 94 25.09 -4.31 -6.22
N GLY A 95 24.21 -3.42 -6.68
CA GLY A 95 23.55 -2.40 -5.87
C GLY A 95 22.41 -2.93 -5.02
N ILE A 96 21.65 -1.97 -4.47
CA ILE A 96 20.48 -2.22 -3.63
C ILE A 96 19.26 -1.65 -4.34
N GLN A 97 18.18 -2.41 -4.36
CA GLN A 97 16.87 -1.94 -4.81
C GLN A 97 15.80 -2.33 -3.80
N LEU A 98 14.93 -1.39 -3.46
CA LEU A 98 13.66 -1.67 -2.79
C LEU A 98 12.50 -1.24 -3.67
N GLU A 99 11.59 -2.17 -3.94
CA GLU A 99 10.41 -1.95 -4.77
C GLU A 99 10.80 -1.24 -6.10
N GLY A 100 9.93 -0.41 -6.67
CA GLY A 100 10.16 0.28 -7.92
C GLY A 100 9.25 -0.16 -9.07
N PHE A 101 8.20 -0.93 -8.83
CA PHE A 101 7.12 -1.09 -9.81
C PHE A 101 6.43 0.25 -9.96
N GLY A 102 5.94 0.81 -8.83
CA GLY A 102 5.53 2.21 -8.76
C GLY A 102 4.31 2.54 -9.63
N ALA A 103 3.39 1.59 -9.79
CA ALA A 103 2.05 1.91 -10.27
C ALA A 103 1.29 2.74 -9.21
N PRO A 104 0.38 3.66 -9.60
CA PRO A 104 -0.26 4.61 -8.68
C PRO A 104 -1.18 3.96 -7.64
N GLY A 105 -1.42 2.66 -7.74
CA GLY A 105 -2.36 1.93 -6.89
C GLY A 105 -3.81 2.29 -7.24
N GLY A 106 -4.64 1.29 -7.46
CA GLY A 106 -6.04 1.42 -7.85
C GLY A 106 -6.80 0.12 -7.75
N PRO A 107 -8.12 0.13 -8.01
CA PRO A 107 -8.91 -1.08 -7.92
C PRO A 107 -8.33 -2.15 -8.85
N GLY A 108 -8.29 -3.41 -8.41
CA GLY A 108 -7.71 -4.53 -9.17
C GLY A 108 -8.41 -4.78 -10.51
N SER A 109 -9.57 -4.17 -10.74
CA SER A 109 -10.24 -4.13 -12.03
C SER A 109 -9.51 -3.29 -13.09
N ARG A 110 -8.56 -2.44 -12.69
CA ARG A 110 -7.72 -1.67 -13.62
C ARG A 110 -6.43 -2.45 -13.89
N PRO A 111 -6.08 -2.71 -15.16
CA PRO A 111 -4.87 -3.47 -15.52
C PRO A 111 -3.54 -2.88 -15.01
N TRP A 112 -3.53 -1.59 -14.66
CA TRP A 112 -2.40 -0.87 -14.05
C TRP A 112 -2.54 -0.67 -12.53
N GLY A 113 -3.62 -1.17 -11.91
CA GLY A 113 -4.06 -0.75 -10.58
C GLY A 113 -3.41 -1.48 -9.40
N SER A 114 -2.87 -2.68 -9.57
CA SER A 114 -2.30 -3.43 -8.45
C SER A 114 -0.82 -3.69 -8.65
N SER A 115 -0.05 -3.42 -7.60
CA SER A 115 1.33 -3.86 -7.51
C SER A 115 1.40 -5.38 -7.56
N PRO A 116 2.28 -5.99 -8.37
CA PRO A 116 2.49 -7.43 -8.37
C PRO A 116 3.17 -7.93 -7.09
N LEU A 117 3.62 -7.00 -6.24
CA LEU A 117 4.32 -7.30 -4.99
C LEU A 117 3.39 -7.31 -3.77
N ALA A 118 2.29 -6.57 -3.81
CA ALA A 118 1.33 -6.54 -2.71
C ALA A 118 0.57 -7.88 -2.63
N LEU A 119 0.28 -8.35 -1.41
CA LEU A 119 -0.58 -9.53 -1.20
C LEU A 119 -2.05 -9.17 -1.41
N SER A 120 -2.43 -7.94 -1.05
CA SER A 120 -3.77 -7.42 -1.26
C SER A 120 -3.75 -5.90 -1.25
N ASN A 121 -4.65 -5.28 -2.04
CA ASN A 121 -4.93 -3.85 -1.93
C ASN A 121 -5.63 -3.55 -0.59
N SER A 122 -5.71 -2.27 -0.24
CA SER A 122 -6.52 -1.82 0.90
C SER A 122 -7.98 -2.25 0.74
N SER A 123 -8.69 -2.39 1.86
CA SER A 123 -10.10 -2.74 1.88
C SER A 123 -10.88 -1.93 2.91
N CYS A 124 -12.19 -1.87 2.75
CA CYS A 124 -13.10 -1.24 3.70
C CYS A 124 -14.27 -2.19 3.99
N TYR A 125 -14.61 -2.35 5.27
CA TYR A 125 -15.81 -3.07 5.71
C TYR A 125 -16.81 -2.05 6.25
N THR A 126 -18.01 -2.04 5.68
CA THR A 126 -19.02 -1.04 6.01
C THR A 126 -20.42 -1.61 6.03
N THR A 127 -21.31 -1.02 6.82
CA THR A 127 -22.75 -1.33 6.77
C THR A 127 -23.50 -0.53 5.70
N GLY A 128 -22.85 0.50 5.13
CA GLY A 128 -23.40 1.30 4.03
C GLY A 128 -23.00 0.78 2.65
N ALA A 129 -23.58 1.37 1.61
CA ALA A 129 -23.14 1.15 0.23
C ALA A 129 -22.04 2.16 -0.13
N LEU A 130 -20.79 1.69 -0.17
CA LEU A 130 -19.64 2.45 -0.67
C LEU A 130 -19.00 1.71 -1.84
N GLN A 131 -18.49 2.47 -2.81
CA GLN A 131 -17.86 1.89 -4.00
C GLN A 131 -16.68 0.99 -3.60
N ASN A 132 -16.60 -0.21 -4.17
CA ASN A 132 -15.53 -1.19 -3.96
C ASN A 132 -15.34 -1.66 -2.50
N ALA A 133 -16.22 -1.28 -1.56
CA ALA A 133 -16.15 -1.72 -0.17
C ALA A 133 -16.90 -3.05 0.04
N THR A 134 -16.52 -3.80 1.07
CA THR A 134 -17.22 -5.01 1.51
C THR A 134 -18.38 -4.62 2.43
N THR A 135 -19.61 -4.82 1.98
CA THR A 135 -20.78 -4.61 2.84
C THR A 135 -20.91 -5.74 3.87
N ILE A 136 -21.03 -5.36 5.13
CA ILE A 136 -21.20 -6.27 6.27
C ILE A 136 -22.47 -5.94 7.05
N SER A 137 -22.96 -6.90 7.81
CA SER A 137 -24.06 -6.71 8.75
C SER A 137 -23.67 -7.28 10.11
N PHE A 138 -24.25 -6.72 11.16
CA PHE A 138 -24.04 -7.15 12.53
C PHE A 138 -25.27 -7.89 13.06
N ALA A 139 -25.04 -8.94 13.82
CA ALA A 139 -26.06 -9.67 14.56
C ALA A 139 -25.86 -9.45 16.07
N PRO A 140 -26.86 -9.69 16.93
CA PRO A 140 -26.65 -9.73 18.38
C PRO A 140 -25.53 -10.71 18.74
N ALA A 141 -24.60 -10.28 19.59
CA ALA A 141 -23.49 -11.12 20.01
C ALA A 141 -23.95 -12.18 21.00
N ASP A 142 -23.53 -13.42 20.76
CA ASP A 142 -23.68 -14.49 21.75
C ASP A 142 -22.52 -14.43 22.75
N LEU A 143 -22.74 -13.68 23.83
CA LEU A 143 -21.74 -13.44 24.87
C LEU A 143 -21.33 -14.70 25.63
N SER A 144 -22.12 -15.79 25.58
CA SER A 144 -21.74 -17.06 26.20
C SER A 144 -20.50 -17.68 25.54
N ASN A 145 -20.28 -17.34 24.26
CA ASN A 145 -19.13 -17.76 23.47
C ASN A 145 -17.95 -16.78 23.55
N TRP A 146 -18.09 -15.66 24.25
CA TRP A 146 -17.04 -14.66 24.42
C TRP A 146 -16.42 -14.74 25.81
N LYS A 147 -15.08 -14.75 25.85
CA LYS A 147 -14.36 -14.39 27.08
C LYS A 147 -14.27 -12.87 27.17
N ILE A 148 -15.21 -12.27 27.90
CA ILE A 148 -15.39 -10.83 27.99
C ILE A 148 -14.66 -10.28 29.22
N ALA A 149 -13.93 -9.18 29.04
CA ALA A 149 -13.32 -8.44 30.15
C ALA A 149 -14.08 -7.16 30.52
N HIS A 150 -14.90 -6.61 29.62
CA HIS A 150 -15.57 -5.32 29.79
C HIS A 150 -17.08 -5.44 29.60
N LYS A 151 -17.85 -4.84 30.51
CA LYS A 151 -19.30 -4.77 30.39
C LYS A 151 -19.66 -3.68 29.38
N SER A 152 -20.40 -4.06 28.34
CA SER A 152 -21.04 -3.11 27.43
C SER A 152 -22.35 -2.61 28.04
N LEU A 153 -22.61 -1.31 27.88
CA LEU A 153 -23.82 -0.63 28.35
C LEU A 153 -25.02 -0.88 27.43
N LEU A 154 -24.76 -1.17 26.15
CA LEU A 154 -25.74 -1.65 25.18
C LEU A 154 -25.52 -3.13 24.87
N PRO A 155 -26.55 -3.89 24.42
CA PRO A 155 -26.38 -5.26 23.97
C PRO A 155 -25.32 -5.35 22.85
N PRO A 156 -24.19 -6.04 23.04
CA PRO A 156 -23.14 -6.08 22.03
C PRO A 156 -23.61 -6.71 20.72
N LEU A 157 -23.00 -6.29 19.63
CA LEU A 157 -23.24 -6.85 18.30
C LEU A 157 -21.96 -7.50 17.77
N GLU A 158 -22.08 -8.53 16.95
CA GLU A 158 -20.92 -9.18 16.35
C GLU A 158 -21.10 -9.44 14.85
N THR A 159 -19.96 -9.56 14.17
CA THR A 159 -19.88 -10.10 12.81
C THR A 159 -18.52 -10.74 12.59
N GLN A 160 -18.36 -11.45 11.48
CA GLN A 160 -17.07 -12.00 11.06
C GLN A 160 -16.69 -11.44 9.70
N ILE A 161 -15.42 -11.05 9.58
CA ILE A 161 -14.82 -10.57 8.34
C ILE A 161 -13.63 -11.45 7.93
N LYS A 162 -13.29 -11.41 6.64
CA LYS A 162 -12.10 -12.04 6.06
C LYS A 162 -11.20 -10.95 5.51
N ILE A 163 -9.98 -10.86 6.00
CA ILE A 163 -8.96 -9.88 5.58
C ILE A 163 -7.92 -10.57 4.70
N GLY A 164 -7.57 -9.97 3.57
CA GLY A 164 -6.52 -10.46 2.66
C GLY A 164 -6.99 -11.39 1.54
N PRO A 165 -6.05 -11.92 0.75
CA PRO A 165 -6.36 -12.65 -0.48
C PRO A 165 -6.93 -14.04 -0.21
N GLY A 166 -7.61 -14.62 -1.23
CA GLY A 166 -8.16 -15.98 -1.17
C GLY A 166 -9.16 -16.16 -0.02
N GLU A 167 -8.92 -17.15 0.84
CA GLU A 167 -9.74 -17.39 2.04
C GLU A 167 -9.54 -16.34 3.14
N GLY A 168 -8.46 -15.56 3.08
CA GLY A 168 -8.12 -14.52 4.04
C GLY A 168 -7.89 -15.01 5.48
N ALA A 169 -7.43 -14.10 6.32
CA ALA A 169 -7.43 -14.27 7.77
C ALA A 169 -8.80 -13.87 8.33
N ARG A 170 -9.39 -14.76 9.15
CA ARG A 170 -10.72 -14.52 9.75
C ARG A 170 -10.60 -13.73 11.05
N PHE A 171 -11.41 -12.68 11.16
CA PHE A 171 -11.53 -11.86 12.36
C PHE A 171 -12.99 -11.71 12.75
N TRP A 172 -13.27 -11.82 14.04
CA TRP A 172 -14.50 -11.37 14.66
C TRP A 172 -14.40 -9.87 14.96
N ILE A 173 -15.50 -9.16 14.73
CA ILE A 173 -15.70 -7.80 15.23
C ILE A 173 -16.80 -7.89 16.28
N LEU A 174 -16.52 -7.39 17.49
CA LEU A 174 -17.48 -7.21 18.56
C LEU A 174 -17.66 -5.72 18.83
N VAL A 175 -18.87 -5.22 18.61
CA VAL A 175 -19.25 -3.82 18.81
C VAL A 175 -19.73 -3.64 20.24
N LEU A 176 -19.19 -2.63 20.90
CA LEU A 176 -19.38 -2.38 22.33
C LEU A 176 -19.78 -0.92 22.56
N ALA A 177 -20.51 -0.70 23.65
CA ALA A 177 -20.78 0.61 24.21
C ALA A 177 -20.10 0.69 25.58
N ILE A 178 -18.90 1.26 25.63
CA ILE A 178 -18.05 1.29 26.81
C ILE A 178 -18.26 2.60 27.60
N GLY A 179 -18.38 3.73 26.90
CA GLY A 179 -18.49 5.07 27.50
C GLY A 179 -19.87 5.71 27.40
N SER A 180 -20.85 5.07 26.76
CA SER A 180 -22.19 5.63 26.55
C SER A 180 -23.29 4.59 26.69
N GLU A 181 -24.40 4.95 27.36
CA GLU A 181 -25.61 4.12 27.41
C GLU A 181 -26.53 4.32 26.19
N SER A 182 -26.19 5.26 25.29
CA SER A 182 -27.05 5.68 24.18
C SER A 182 -26.46 5.40 22.79
N ALA A 183 -25.18 5.05 22.71
CA ALA A 183 -24.49 4.79 21.45
C ALA A 183 -23.31 3.81 21.63
N TYR A 184 -23.03 3.02 20.60
CA TYR A 184 -21.79 2.25 20.51
C TYR A 184 -20.61 3.17 20.21
N ASP A 185 -19.47 2.93 20.85
CA ASP A 185 -18.29 3.80 20.78
C ASP A 185 -16.96 3.04 20.63
N ALA A 186 -16.98 1.71 20.63
CA ALA A 186 -15.79 0.90 20.46
C ALA A 186 -16.07 -0.40 19.68
N VAL A 187 -15.02 -0.91 19.02
CA VAL A 187 -14.99 -2.25 18.44
C VAL A 187 -13.79 -3.02 18.92
N LEU A 188 -14.00 -4.28 19.28
CA LEU A 188 -12.95 -5.26 19.49
C LEU A 188 -12.82 -6.11 18.23
N ILE A 189 -11.60 -6.18 17.68
CA ILE A 189 -11.29 -7.00 16.50
C ILE A 189 -10.36 -8.13 16.93
N SER A 190 -10.75 -9.40 16.74
CA SER A 190 -9.99 -10.54 17.26
C SER A 190 -10.13 -11.79 16.40
N LYS A 191 -9.10 -12.64 16.35
CA LYS A 191 -9.15 -13.94 15.64
C LYS A 191 -9.98 -15.00 16.38
N SER A 192 -10.18 -14.79 17.68
CA SER A 192 -10.98 -15.65 18.56
C SER A 192 -11.99 -14.82 19.32
N LYS A 193 -13.03 -15.46 19.86
CA LYS A 193 -13.99 -14.80 20.76
C LYS A 193 -13.40 -14.61 22.18
N ASP A 194 -12.26 -13.92 22.25
CA ASP A 194 -11.51 -13.63 23.48
C ASP A 194 -11.09 -12.17 23.48
N PHE A 195 -11.57 -11.41 24.47
CA PHE A 195 -11.36 -9.97 24.59
C PHE A 195 -9.89 -9.62 24.78
N GLU A 196 -9.18 -10.38 25.61
CA GLU A 196 -7.76 -10.13 25.94
C GLU A 196 -6.82 -10.36 24.77
N LYS A 197 -7.29 -11.02 23.71
CA LYS A 197 -6.54 -11.30 22.48
C LYS A 197 -6.92 -10.38 21.32
N GLY A 198 -7.90 -9.50 21.53
CA GLY A 198 -8.39 -8.59 20.52
C GLY A 198 -7.75 -7.22 20.58
N ILE A 199 -7.95 -6.46 19.52
CA ILE A 199 -7.56 -5.05 19.41
C ILE A 199 -8.82 -4.24 19.62
N LEU A 200 -8.85 -3.45 20.69
CA LEU A 200 -9.93 -2.51 20.95
C LEU A 200 -9.62 -1.19 20.25
N LEU A 201 -10.52 -0.73 19.38
CA LEU A 201 -10.43 0.54 18.68
C LEU A 201 -11.68 1.38 18.95
N LYS A 202 -11.47 2.68 19.15
CA LYS A 202 -12.50 3.72 19.09
C LYS A 202 -12.44 4.46 17.76
N LYS A 203 -13.47 5.27 17.48
CA LYS A 203 -13.52 6.08 16.26
C LYS A 203 -12.27 6.96 16.14
N GLY A 204 -11.61 6.91 15.00
CA GLY A 204 -10.37 7.62 14.67
C GLY A 204 -9.10 6.88 15.06
N GLU A 205 -9.18 5.81 15.87
CA GLU A 205 -8.00 5.06 16.30
C GLU A 205 -7.54 4.07 15.23
N MET A 206 -6.22 4.00 15.06
CA MET A 206 -5.50 3.05 14.21
C MET A 206 -4.87 1.97 15.10
N SER A 207 -4.89 0.73 14.65
CA SER A 207 -4.18 -0.36 15.31
C SER A 207 -2.67 -0.23 15.13
N GLU A 208 -1.92 -0.88 16.02
CA GLU A 208 -0.54 -1.27 15.70
C GLU A 208 -0.49 -2.15 14.44
N TRP A 209 0.71 -2.32 13.89
CA TRP A 209 0.92 -3.23 12.77
C TRP A 209 0.64 -4.68 13.16
N LEU A 210 -0.23 -5.34 12.38
CA LEU A 210 -0.51 -6.76 12.48
C LEU A 210 0.31 -7.53 11.45
N PHE A 211 0.55 -8.80 11.77
CA PHE A 211 1.28 -9.74 10.91
C PHE A 211 0.51 -11.04 10.81
N GLU A 212 0.25 -11.47 9.58
CA GLU A 212 -0.51 -12.69 9.30
C GLU A 212 0.10 -13.48 8.15
N ASP A 213 -0.10 -14.79 8.19
CA ASP A 213 0.29 -15.70 7.12
C ASP A 213 -0.89 -15.89 6.16
N PHE A 214 -0.70 -15.50 4.90
CA PHE A 214 -1.72 -15.61 3.85
C PHE A 214 -1.35 -16.71 2.86
N THR A 215 -2.27 -17.65 2.66
CA THR A 215 -2.12 -18.70 1.64
C THR A 215 -2.71 -18.20 0.32
N LEU A 216 -1.85 -18.04 -0.68
CA LEU A 216 -2.23 -17.65 -2.03
C LEU A 216 -2.79 -18.84 -2.82
N ASP A 217 -3.44 -18.57 -3.95
CA ASP A 217 -3.99 -19.61 -4.85
C ASP A 217 -2.93 -20.60 -5.35
N SER A 218 -1.67 -20.15 -5.43
CA SER A 218 -0.50 -20.98 -5.73
C SER A 218 -0.11 -21.96 -4.62
N LYS A 219 -0.88 -22.00 -3.51
CA LYS A 219 -0.60 -22.71 -2.25
C LYS A 219 0.66 -22.24 -1.52
N LYS A 220 1.28 -21.16 -1.98
CA LYS A 220 2.39 -20.51 -1.27
C LYS A 220 1.84 -19.69 -0.12
N THR A 221 2.35 -19.92 1.07
CA THR A 221 2.09 -19.07 2.24
C THR A 221 3.11 -17.95 2.28
N ILE A 222 2.62 -16.71 2.38
CA ILE A 222 3.45 -15.52 2.50
C ILE A 222 2.98 -14.72 3.72
N ARG A 223 3.94 -14.36 4.58
CA ARG A 223 3.70 -13.48 5.72
C ARG A 223 3.58 -12.03 5.24
N GLY A 224 2.47 -11.41 5.60
CA GLY A 224 2.13 -10.03 5.26
C GLY A 224 1.88 -9.18 6.50
N SER A 225 2.01 -7.87 6.31
CA SER A 225 1.74 -6.86 7.33
C SER A 225 0.61 -5.93 6.88
N PHE A 226 -0.18 -5.47 7.84
CA PHE A 226 -1.27 -4.51 7.63
C PHE A 226 -1.66 -3.82 8.94
N ARG A 227 -2.44 -2.75 8.85
CA ARG A 227 -3.05 -2.05 9.98
C ARG A 227 -4.51 -1.74 9.71
N MET A 228 -5.27 -1.48 10.77
CA MET A 228 -6.71 -1.23 10.70
C MET A 228 -7.07 0.07 11.39
N LYS A 229 -7.94 0.89 10.79
CA LYS A 229 -8.47 2.11 11.41
C LYS A 229 -9.98 2.03 11.51
N LEU A 230 -10.52 2.29 12.70
CA LEU A 230 -11.96 2.48 12.85
C LEU A 230 -12.29 3.92 12.43
N ILE A 231 -12.82 4.08 11.21
CA ILE A 231 -13.13 5.39 10.64
C ILE A 231 -14.44 5.93 11.20
N ASP A 232 -15.46 5.08 11.32
CA ASP A 232 -16.74 5.49 11.86
C ASP A 232 -17.48 4.34 12.55
N MET A 233 -18.20 4.65 13.62
CA MET A 233 -19.13 3.71 14.27
C MET A 233 -20.48 3.67 13.55
N GLY A 234 -20.76 4.65 12.70
CA GLY A 234 -22.06 4.82 12.07
C GLY A 234 -23.08 5.44 13.03
N LEU A 235 -24.28 5.69 12.51
CA LEU A 235 -25.35 6.37 13.23
C LEU A 235 -26.30 5.37 13.89
N ASN A 236 -26.80 5.80 15.06
CA ASN A 236 -27.81 5.10 15.85
C ASN A 236 -27.37 3.69 16.32
N ASN A 237 -28.24 3.01 17.05
CA ASN A 237 -28.02 1.63 17.49
C ASN A 237 -28.01 0.59 16.34
N ARG A 238 -28.08 1.04 15.08
CA ARG A 238 -28.01 0.20 13.88
C ARG A 238 -26.67 0.31 13.15
N LEU A 239 -25.73 1.13 13.64
CA LEU A 239 -24.40 1.31 13.07
C LEU A 239 -24.44 1.70 11.59
N GLN A 240 -25.41 2.52 11.17
CA GLN A 240 -25.57 2.88 9.76
C GLN A 240 -24.40 3.77 9.31
N GLY A 241 -23.57 3.28 8.39
CA GLY A 241 -22.35 3.98 7.98
C GLY A 241 -21.11 3.63 8.82
N PHE A 242 -21.14 2.54 9.58
CA PHE A 242 -19.94 1.94 10.17
C PHE A 242 -18.86 1.77 9.10
N ARG A 243 -17.60 2.05 9.43
CA ARG A 243 -16.47 1.92 8.52
C ARG A 243 -15.22 1.47 9.27
N LEU A 244 -14.75 0.28 8.92
CA LEU A 244 -13.42 -0.23 9.29
C LEU A 244 -12.55 -0.24 8.03
N PHE A 245 -11.48 0.55 8.05
CA PHE A 245 -10.48 0.57 6.98
C PHE A 245 -9.35 -0.41 7.31
N VAL A 246 -8.87 -1.13 6.30
CA VAL A 246 -7.68 -1.99 6.36
C VAL A 246 -6.70 -1.53 5.30
N SER A 247 -5.45 -1.28 5.70
CA SER A 247 -4.39 -0.85 4.78
C SER A 247 -4.08 -1.92 3.73
N GLN A 248 -3.25 -1.57 2.74
CA GLN A 248 -2.65 -2.56 1.85
C GLN A 248 -1.95 -3.64 2.68
N ILE A 249 -2.03 -4.88 2.22
CA ILE A 249 -1.31 -6.01 2.83
C ILE A 249 -0.03 -6.22 2.03
N PHE A 250 1.12 -5.92 2.65
CA PHE A 250 2.42 -5.99 1.99
C PHE A 250 3.29 -7.11 2.57
N PRO A 251 3.98 -7.91 1.73
CA PRO A 251 4.79 -9.04 2.20
C PRO A 251 6.05 -8.57 2.93
N LEU A 252 6.56 -9.41 3.84
CA LEU A 252 7.82 -9.13 4.55
C LEU A 252 9.10 -9.43 3.76
N LYS A 253 8.97 -9.99 2.55
CA LYS A 253 10.09 -10.38 1.67
C LYS A 253 9.70 -10.34 0.20
N GLY A 254 10.69 -10.44 -0.68
CA GLY A 254 10.48 -10.54 -2.13
C GLY A 254 10.22 -9.20 -2.84
N TRP A 255 10.44 -8.08 -2.15
CA TRP A 255 10.31 -6.72 -2.68
C TRP A 255 11.63 -5.93 -2.62
N THR A 256 12.74 -6.58 -2.29
CA THR A 256 14.09 -5.99 -2.33
C THR A 256 15.05 -6.86 -3.14
N PHE A 257 16.13 -6.23 -3.61
CA PHE A 257 17.33 -6.89 -4.10
C PHE A 257 18.55 -6.22 -3.44
N PRO A 258 19.45 -6.97 -2.81
CA PRO A 258 19.29 -8.34 -2.35
C PRO A 258 18.05 -8.57 -1.43
N GLU A 259 17.58 -9.81 -1.31
CA GLU A 259 16.32 -10.15 -0.60
C GLU A 259 16.42 -9.99 0.92
N ASP A 260 17.62 -10.15 1.49
CA ASP A 260 17.90 -10.07 2.93
C ASP A 260 17.71 -8.65 3.51
N ILE A 261 17.84 -7.62 2.69
CA ILE A 261 17.66 -6.20 3.10
C ILE A 261 16.23 -5.90 3.54
N ALA A 262 15.23 -6.64 3.07
CA ALA A 262 13.82 -6.39 3.40
C ALA A 262 13.57 -6.37 4.92
N MET A 263 14.14 -7.33 5.66
CA MET A 263 13.93 -7.43 7.10
C MET A 263 14.67 -6.34 7.88
N ASP A 264 15.88 -5.96 7.45
CA ASP A 264 16.61 -4.83 8.03
C ASP A 264 15.81 -3.53 7.90
N LEU A 265 15.25 -3.28 6.72
CA LEU A 265 14.39 -2.13 6.48
C LEU A 265 13.11 -2.18 7.33
N ILE A 266 12.48 -3.34 7.48
CA ILE A 266 11.29 -3.48 8.32
C ILE A 266 11.61 -3.22 9.79
N ASN A 267 12.75 -3.71 10.29
CA ASN A 267 13.16 -3.53 11.67
C ASN A 267 13.50 -2.05 11.98
N GLU A 268 14.14 -1.35 11.04
CA GLU A 268 14.54 0.05 11.21
C GLU A 268 13.39 1.04 10.93
N CYS A 269 12.60 0.78 9.88
CA CYS A 269 11.64 1.74 9.36
C CYS A 269 10.17 1.40 9.70
N GLY A 270 9.90 0.16 10.12
CA GLY A 270 8.56 -0.42 10.23
C GLY A 270 8.11 -1.11 8.94
N PRO A 271 6.92 -1.73 8.92
CA PRO A 271 6.41 -2.39 7.72
C PRO A 271 6.21 -1.45 6.54
N PHE A 272 6.49 -1.93 5.33
CA PHE A 272 6.41 -1.09 4.13
C PHE A 272 4.97 -0.97 3.64
N LEU A 273 4.54 0.28 3.39
CA LEU A 273 3.28 0.59 2.73
C LEU A 273 3.61 1.13 1.32
N GLU A 274 3.42 0.30 0.30
CA GLU A 274 3.85 0.61 -1.07
C GLU A 274 2.91 1.60 -1.78
N SER A 275 1.62 1.43 -1.57
CA SER A 275 0.57 2.25 -2.15
C SER A 275 -0.08 3.16 -1.11
N ILE A 276 0.09 4.46 -1.30
CA ILE A 276 -0.63 5.55 -0.60
C ILE A 276 -1.68 6.16 -1.53
N SER A 277 -2.38 5.28 -2.26
CA SER A 277 -3.31 5.66 -3.32
C SER A 277 -4.39 6.63 -2.84
N HIS A 278 -4.86 7.51 -3.74
CA HIS A 278 -5.99 8.40 -3.48
C HIS A 278 -7.35 7.66 -3.45
N PHE A 279 -7.43 6.43 -3.96
CA PHE A 279 -8.70 5.72 -4.12
C PHE A 279 -9.46 5.44 -2.81
N PRO A 280 -8.84 5.01 -1.70
CA PRO A 280 -9.55 4.88 -0.43
C PRO A 280 -10.26 6.18 -0.02
N TYR A 281 -9.64 7.34 -0.26
CA TYR A 281 -10.27 8.63 0.02
C TYR A 281 -11.39 8.93 -0.99
N ALA A 282 -11.13 8.77 -2.29
CA ALA A 282 -12.12 9.00 -3.34
C ALA A 282 -13.36 8.09 -3.25
N PHE A 283 -13.21 6.86 -2.74
CA PHE A 283 -14.32 5.93 -2.48
C PHE A 283 -15.03 6.19 -1.15
N GLY A 284 -14.57 7.17 -0.36
CA GLY A 284 -15.14 7.50 0.94
C GLY A 284 -14.86 6.47 2.04
N TRP A 285 -13.85 5.61 1.85
CA TRP A 285 -13.46 4.61 2.85
C TRP A 285 -12.78 5.24 4.05
N VAL A 286 -11.99 6.27 3.80
CA VAL A 286 -11.20 6.99 4.80
C VAL A 286 -11.51 8.48 4.79
N ASP A 287 -11.25 9.15 5.91
CA ASP A 287 -11.26 10.61 5.99
C ASP A 287 -9.94 11.22 5.51
N GLU A 288 -9.94 12.54 5.34
CA GLU A 288 -8.75 13.31 4.91
C GLU A 288 -7.55 13.08 5.85
N SER A 289 -7.76 13.07 7.16
CA SER A 289 -6.67 12.85 8.12
C SER A 289 -5.99 11.51 7.93
N THR A 290 -6.76 10.45 7.69
CA THR A 290 -6.25 9.09 7.48
C THR A 290 -5.49 8.99 6.16
N TYR A 291 -5.97 9.65 5.11
CA TYR A 291 -5.23 9.75 3.86
C TYR A 291 -3.88 10.44 4.07
N LEU A 292 -3.87 11.58 4.76
CA LEU A 292 -2.64 12.33 5.07
C LEU A 292 -1.70 11.54 6.00
N ASP A 293 -2.23 10.74 6.93
CA ASP A 293 -1.45 9.83 7.78
C ASP A 293 -0.67 8.80 6.93
N ASP A 294 -1.32 8.17 5.95
CA ASP A 294 -0.69 7.20 5.04
C ASP A 294 0.37 7.87 4.15
N VAL A 295 0.07 9.05 3.59
CA VAL A 295 1.00 9.86 2.81
C VAL A 295 2.26 10.21 3.62
N SER A 296 2.06 10.68 4.86
CA SER A 296 3.14 11.06 5.79
C SER A 296 3.96 9.83 6.21
N TYR A 297 3.28 8.72 6.53
CA TYR A 297 3.94 7.46 6.88
C TYR A 297 4.90 6.99 5.79
N GLN A 298 4.48 7.00 4.51
CA GLN A 298 5.35 6.58 3.43
C GLN A 298 6.52 7.55 3.22
N ALA A 299 6.29 8.86 3.34
CA ALA A 299 7.36 9.86 3.22
C ALA A 299 8.43 9.66 4.30
N ASP A 300 8.01 9.49 5.56
CA ASP A 300 8.89 9.22 6.69
C ASP A 300 9.62 7.88 6.53
N TRP A 301 8.91 6.84 6.10
CA TRP A 301 9.48 5.53 5.85
C TRP A 301 10.58 5.60 4.79
N LEU A 302 10.32 6.25 3.64
CA LEU A 302 11.31 6.42 2.57
C LEU A 302 12.50 7.26 3.04
N SER A 303 12.28 8.29 3.86
CA SER A 303 13.35 9.10 4.44
C SER A 303 14.25 8.28 5.38
N LYS A 304 13.65 7.46 6.26
CA LYS A 304 14.38 6.54 7.15
C LYS A 304 15.15 5.50 6.36
N ALA A 305 14.52 4.87 5.38
CA ALA A 305 15.15 3.86 4.51
C ALA A 305 16.35 4.45 3.75
N ALA A 306 16.20 5.66 3.19
CA ALA A 306 17.30 6.36 2.53
C ALA A 306 18.48 6.58 3.48
N LYS A 307 18.23 7.15 4.67
CA LYS A 307 19.28 7.38 5.68
C LYS A 307 19.96 6.09 6.12
N TYR A 308 19.17 5.03 6.39
CA TYR A 308 19.69 3.73 6.79
C TYR A 308 20.61 3.16 5.71
N LEU A 309 20.11 3.03 4.48
CA LEU A 309 20.87 2.41 3.38
C LEU A 309 22.11 3.23 3.02
N MET A 310 21.99 4.56 2.92
CA MET A 310 23.10 5.43 2.54
C MET A 310 24.17 5.58 3.63
N SER A 311 23.83 5.37 4.90
CA SER A 311 24.80 5.39 6.01
C SER A 311 25.52 4.06 6.19
N LYS A 312 24.87 2.94 5.86
CA LYS A 312 25.44 1.58 5.99
C LYS A 312 26.19 1.13 4.75
N ASN A 313 25.93 1.74 3.59
CA ASN A 313 26.49 1.31 2.32
C ASN A 313 27.18 2.49 1.62
N GLY A 314 28.31 2.22 0.97
CA GLY A 314 28.86 3.18 -0.01
C GLY A 314 27.92 3.27 -1.21
N TRP A 315 27.68 4.48 -1.69
CA TRP A 315 26.79 4.75 -2.83
C TRP A 315 27.38 5.85 -3.71
N ASP A 316 27.17 5.73 -5.02
CA ASP A 316 27.54 6.72 -6.03
C ASP A 316 26.29 7.30 -6.72
N LEU A 317 25.20 6.51 -6.77
CA LEU A 317 23.92 6.89 -7.36
C LEU A 317 22.78 6.47 -6.43
N TYR A 318 21.99 7.44 -5.97
CA TYR A 318 20.73 7.21 -5.27
C TYR A 318 19.58 7.78 -6.09
N MET A 319 18.57 6.97 -6.36
CA MET A 319 17.37 7.39 -7.09
C MET A 319 16.12 6.99 -6.32
N THR A 320 15.16 7.90 -6.19
CA THR A 320 13.91 7.63 -5.50
C THR A 320 12.73 8.33 -6.14
N HIS A 321 11.54 7.78 -5.89
CA HIS A 321 10.28 8.43 -6.20
C HIS A 321 9.30 8.27 -5.04
N TRP A 322 8.53 9.33 -4.79
CA TRP A 322 7.43 9.34 -3.84
C TRP A 322 6.17 9.89 -4.50
N HIS A 323 5.11 9.07 -4.52
CA HIS A 323 3.85 9.38 -5.21
C HIS A 323 2.97 10.40 -4.48
N GLY A 324 3.37 10.86 -3.29
CA GLY A 324 2.49 11.66 -2.42
C GLY A 324 1.92 12.90 -3.10
N ILE A 325 2.73 13.62 -3.88
CA ILE A 325 2.29 14.84 -4.57
C ILE A 325 1.23 14.52 -5.63
N ASP A 326 1.50 13.54 -6.50
CA ASP A 326 0.58 13.10 -7.57
C ASP A 326 -0.75 12.58 -7.00
N ASN A 327 -0.68 11.72 -5.98
CA ASN A 327 -1.87 11.21 -5.30
C ASN A 327 -2.66 12.33 -4.62
N THR A 328 -1.98 13.35 -4.05
CA THR A 328 -2.66 14.47 -3.40
C THR A 328 -3.37 15.33 -4.42
N GLN A 329 -2.76 15.58 -5.59
CA GLN A 329 -3.42 16.28 -6.68
C GLN A 329 -4.68 15.53 -7.12
N HIS A 330 -4.61 14.22 -7.34
CA HIS A 330 -5.79 13.42 -7.69
C HIS A 330 -6.88 13.38 -6.60
N ALA A 331 -6.51 13.52 -5.33
CA ALA A 331 -7.46 13.49 -4.22
C ALA A 331 -8.23 14.81 -4.08
N PHE A 332 -7.63 15.96 -4.41
CA PHE A 332 -8.16 17.28 -4.05
C PHE A 332 -8.31 18.28 -5.20
N LEU A 333 -7.81 17.98 -6.40
CA LEU A 333 -7.87 18.83 -7.61
C LEU A 333 -8.54 18.10 -8.77
#